data_AF-A0A259FFR7-F1
#
_entry.id   AF-A0A259FFR7-F1
#
_cell.length_a   1.000
_cell.length_b   1.000
_cell.length_c   1.000
_cell.angle_alpha   90.00
_cell.angle_beta   90.00
_cell.angle_gamma   90.00
#
_symmetry.space_group_name_H-M   'P 1'
#
loop_
_entity.id
_entity.type
_entity.pdbx_description
1 polymer ?
#
loop_
_entity_poly.entity_id
_entity_poly.type
_entity_poly.pdbx_seq_one_letter_code
_entity_poly.pdbx_strand_id
1 'polypeptide(L)'
;MFKNLTIKQRLVAVIGILSVLLVAVGAAGIAGMHHANSSLEEVYQQRVLRMAQLDSMYALITKNQASVAESVTGQLTAFPEEVAEVDKRLPLVRAEIARIEEIWKSFSGSVITPEGQKLSETFDEARRRYGREGLVPALAALSAHDFQQAGEIFQGPMRETFVPLRASVEALIQHQQAMTKQDYETAMSVYASIRAAVVAAVIAGIAVAFALGFFMIRAIVRPLDEAVRVADAVAAGDLTQNVNASSNDEIGRLMRAMQHMNESLSETIRRVRTGTDAISVASSEIATGNADLSSRTESQASSLEETASSMEELTSTVKQN
;
A
#
# COMPACT_ATOMS: atom_id res chain seq x y z
N MET A 1 -26.75 -6.73 13.69
CA MET A 1 -26.85 -5.42 13.02
C MET A 1 -26.79 -5.51 11.49
N PHE A 2 -25.91 -6.33 10.87
CA PHE A 2 -25.72 -6.37 9.40
C PHE A 2 -26.80 -7.08 8.56
N LYS A 3 -27.74 -7.83 9.17
CA LYS A 3 -28.76 -8.61 8.43
C LYS A 3 -29.76 -7.77 7.63
N ASN A 4 -29.94 -6.48 7.97
CA ASN A 4 -30.98 -5.63 7.38
C ASN A 4 -30.42 -4.58 6.40
N LEU A 5 -29.12 -4.60 6.11
CA LEU A 5 -28.53 -3.68 5.13
C LEU A 5 -28.87 -4.13 3.71
N THR A 6 -29.15 -3.16 2.84
CA THR A 6 -29.37 -3.41 1.42
C THR A 6 -28.12 -3.92 0.72
N ILE A 7 -28.28 -4.60 -0.42
CA ILE A 7 -27.14 -5.03 -1.26
C ILE A 7 -26.28 -3.83 -1.64
N LYS A 8 -26.93 -2.72 -2.03
CA LYS A 8 -26.25 -1.45 -2.36
C LYS A 8 -25.41 -0.93 -1.20
N GLN A 9 -25.97 -0.89 0.01
CA GLN A 9 -25.24 -0.43 1.21
C GLN A 9 -24.05 -1.33 1.53
N ARG A 10 -24.19 -2.66 1.40
CA ARG A 10 -23.09 -3.60 1.62
C ARG A 10 -21.96 -3.40 0.62
N LEU A 11 -22.28 -3.29 -0.68
CA LEU A 11 -21.30 -3.06 -1.74
C LEU A 11 -20.56 -1.72 -1.55
N VAL A 12 -21.29 -0.64 -1.30
CA VAL A 12 -20.69 0.68 -1.05
C VAL A 12 -19.81 0.66 0.20
N ALA A 13 -20.23 -0.02 1.28
CA ALA A 13 -19.43 -0.14 2.48
C ALA A 13 -18.12 -0.92 2.23
N VAL A 14 -18.18 -2.05 1.52
CA VAL A 14 -16.97 -2.83 1.20
C VAL A 14 -16.02 -2.04 0.31
N ILE A 15 -16.52 -1.45 -0.78
CA ILE A 15 -15.70 -0.63 -1.68
C ILE A 15 -15.12 0.58 -0.92
N GLY A 16 -15.91 1.25 -0.08
CA GLY A 16 -15.46 2.36 0.75
C GLY A 16 -14.34 1.95 1.71
N ILE A 17 -14.51 0.85 2.44
CA ILE A 17 -13.49 0.32 3.37
C ILE A 17 -12.20 -0.03 2.62
N LEU A 18 -12.31 -0.73 1.49
CA LEU A 18 -11.14 -1.10 0.67
C LEU A 18 -10.44 0.13 0.07
N SER A 19 -11.22 1.15 -0.33
CA SER A 19 -10.67 2.40 -0.86
C SER A 19 -9.93 3.19 0.23
N VAL A 20 -10.51 3.29 1.43
CA VAL A 20 -9.87 3.93 2.58
C VAL A 20 -8.60 3.18 2.98
N LEU A 21 -8.62 1.85 3.00
CA LEU A 21 -7.43 1.04 3.23
C LEU A 21 -6.34 1.29 2.19
N LEU A 22 -6.69 1.35 0.90
CA LEU A 22 -5.75 1.60 -0.18
C LEU A 22 -5.11 3.00 -0.05
N VAL A 23 -5.91 4.02 0.25
CA VAL A 23 -5.42 5.39 0.50
C VAL A 23 -4.51 5.41 1.74
N ALA A 24 -4.89 4.74 2.83
CA ALA A 24 -4.11 4.70 4.05
C ALA A 24 -2.74 4.02 3.83
N VAL A 25 -2.71 2.88 3.14
CA VAL A 25 -1.47 2.18 2.78
C VAL A 25 -0.62 3.02 1.83
N GLY A 26 -1.23 3.66 0.84
CA GLY A 26 -0.53 4.57 -0.07
C GLY A 26 0.10 5.77 0.64
N ALA A 27 -0.67 6.42 1.54
CA ALA A 27 -0.19 7.53 2.35
C ALA A 27 0.95 7.12 3.29
N ALA A 28 0.84 5.96 3.95
CA ALA A 28 1.91 5.42 4.79
C ALA A 28 3.18 5.11 3.97
N GLY A 29 3.03 4.56 2.75
CA GLY A 29 4.14 4.33 1.83
C GLY A 29 4.85 5.62 1.42
N ILE A 30 4.09 6.66 1.06
CA ILE A 30 4.64 7.98 0.71
C ILE A 30 5.33 8.62 1.91
N ALA A 31 4.72 8.58 3.10
CA ALA A 31 5.32 9.10 4.33
C ALA A 31 6.64 8.38 4.67
N GLY A 32 6.67 7.06 4.51
CA GLY A 32 7.89 6.25 4.69
C GLY A 32 8.99 6.61 3.70
N MET A 33 8.66 6.80 2.41
CA MET A 33 9.61 7.25 1.40
C MET A 33 10.12 8.66 1.66
N HIS A 34 9.24 9.57 2.08
CA HIS A 34 9.62 10.94 2.43
C HIS A 34 10.61 10.95 3.59
N HIS A 35 10.36 10.17 4.64
CA HIS A 35 11.27 10.04 5.78
C HIS A 35 12.62 9.42 5.38
N ALA A 36 12.62 8.40 4.51
CA ALA A 36 13.86 7.82 4.00
C ALA A 36 14.68 8.85 3.21
N ASN A 37 14.01 9.65 2.38
CA ASN A 37 14.66 10.68 1.56
C ASN A 37 15.20 11.84 2.41
N SER A 38 14.43 12.34 3.38
CA SER A 38 14.88 13.42 4.28
C SER A 38 16.06 12.99 5.15
N SER A 39 16.04 11.75 5.67
CA SER A 39 17.18 11.20 6.41
C SER A 39 18.43 11.09 5.53
N LEU A 40 18.29 10.72 4.25
CA LEU A 40 19.42 10.66 3.33
C LEU A 40 19.98 12.06 3.02
N GLU A 41 19.11 13.05 2.82
CA GLU A 41 19.50 14.44 2.65
C GLU A 41 20.25 14.98 3.87
N GLU A 42 19.77 14.69 5.07
CA GLU A 42 20.42 15.05 6.33
C GLU A 42 21.81 14.41 6.47
N VAL A 43 21.94 13.11 6.20
CA VAL A 43 23.24 12.42 6.21
C VAL A 43 24.19 13.04 5.18
N TYR A 44 23.71 13.36 3.99
CA TYR A 44 24.55 13.97 2.96
C TYR A 44 25.00 15.39 3.33
N GLN A 45 24.05 16.29 3.62
CA GLN A 45 24.34 17.71 3.88
C GLN A 45 25.04 17.94 5.21
N GLN A 46 24.56 17.30 6.29
CA GLN A 46 25.06 17.57 7.63
C GLN A 46 26.28 16.73 8.00
N ARG A 47 26.55 15.63 7.29
CA ARG A 47 27.61 14.69 7.69
C ARG A 47 28.68 14.51 6.64
N VAL A 48 28.32 14.07 5.44
CA VAL A 48 29.30 13.82 4.38
C VAL A 48 29.99 15.11 3.96
N LEU A 49 29.22 16.18 3.72
CA LEU A 49 29.80 17.47 3.31
C LEU A 49 30.71 18.06 4.41
N ARG A 50 30.33 17.92 5.68
CA ARG A 50 31.14 18.39 6.82
C ARG A 50 32.44 17.60 6.97
N MET A 51 32.39 16.29 6.78
CA MET A 51 33.60 15.47 6.78
C MET A 51 34.53 15.86 5.62
N ALA A 52 33.97 16.06 4.42
CA ALA A 52 34.74 16.55 3.27
C ALA A 52 35.36 17.93 3.49
N GLN A 53 34.69 18.82 4.23
CA GLN A 53 35.25 20.12 4.65
C GLN A 53 36.46 19.95 5.58
N LEU A 54 36.37 19.07 6.59
CA LEU A 54 37.49 18.77 7.50
C LEU A 54 38.68 18.15 6.75
N ASP A 55 38.42 17.19 5.86
CA ASP A 55 39.46 16.57 5.03
C ASP A 55 40.12 17.60 4.11
N SER A 56 39.34 18.46 3.48
CA SER A 56 39.85 19.54 2.62
C SER A 56 40.72 20.52 3.41
N MET A 57 40.30 20.90 4.62
CA MET A 57 41.11 21.73 5.50
C MET A 57 42.41 21.04 5.88
N TYR A 58 42.36 19.78 6.29
CA TYR A 58 43.56 19.03 6.67
C TYR A 58 44.55 18.88 5.50
N ALA A 59 44.03 18.62 4.29
CA ALA A 59 44.83 18.57 3.08
C ALA A 59 45.51 19.92 2.77
N LEU A 60 44.80 21.04 2.89
CA LEU A 60 45.37 22.38 2.70
C LEU A 60 46.42 22.72 3.76
N ILE A 61 46.19 22.39 5.04
CA ILE A 61 47.17 22.61 6.11
C ILE A 61 48.44 21.80 5.83
N THR A 62 48.29 20.54 5.43
CA THR A 62 49.43 19.66 5.09
C THR A 62 50.15 20.16 3.84
N LYS A 63 49.42 20.67 2.84
CA LYS A 63 49.99 21.30 1.64
C LYS A 63 50.78 22.57 1.98
N ASN A 64 50.27 23.42 2.88
CA ASN A 64 51.01 24.58 3.38
C ASN A 64 52.31 24.16 4.06
N GLN A 65 52.27 23.11 4.88
CA GLN A 65 53.46 22.59 5.56
C GLN A 65 54.49 22.02 4.57
N ALA A 66 54.05 21.22 3.61
CA ALA A 66 54.91 20.72 2.53
C ALA A 66 55.50 21.87 1.71
N SER A 67 54.71 22.94 1.51
CA SER A 67 55.16 24.13 0.82
C SER A 67 56.23 24.91 1.59
N VAL A 68 56.15 24.97 2.92
CA VAL A 68 57.27 25.51 3.69
C VAL A 68 58.47 24.58 3.62
N ALA A 69 58.26 23.26 3.75
CA ALA A 69 59.32 22.25 3.73
C ALA A 69 60.17 22.29 2.45
N GLU A 70 59.53 22.26 1.27
CA GLU A 70 60.21 22.35 -0.02
C GLU A 70 60.97 23.67 -0.18
N SER A 71 60.45 24.77 0.37
CA SER A 71 61.09 26.09 0.33
C SER A 71 62.27 26.25 1.31
N VAL A 72 62.51 25.29 2.21
CA VAL A 72 63.65 25.32 3.14
C VAL A 72 64.61 24.14 2.95
N THR A 73 64.22 23.11 2.19
CA THR A 73 65.03 21.92 1.92
C THR A 73 65.76 21.96 0.57
N GLY A 74 65.38 22.87 -0.34
CA GLY A 74 66.13 23.12 -1.57
C GLY A 74 67.52 23.69 -1.31
N GLN A 75 68.48 23.44 -2.20
CA GLN A 75 69.79 24.11 -2.20
C GLN A 75 69.65 25.53 -2.79
N LEU A 76 68.78 26.34 -2.18
CA LEU A 76 68.40 27.67 -2.67
C LEU A 76 69.58 28.65 -2.76
N THR A 77 70.67 28.37 -2.06
CA THR A 77 71.93 29.12 -2.16
C THR A 77 72.76 28.77 -3.40
N ALA A 78 72.50 27.63 -4.05
CA ALA A 78 73.20 27.16 -5.24
C ALA A 78 72.43 27.45 -6.56
N PHE A 79 71.11 27.69 -6.50
CA PHE A 79 70.25 27.88 -7.68
C PHE A 79 69.31 29.09 -7.54
N PRO A 80 69.66 30.27 -8.09
CA PRO A 80 68.85 31.49 -8.00
C PRO A 80 67.45 31.38 -8.61
N GLU A 81 67.25 30.48 -9.58
CA GLU A 81 65.93 30.20 -10.15
C GLU A 81 64.95 29.59 -9.13
N GLU A 82 65.46 28.88 -8.12
CA GLU A 82 64.64 28.30 -7.04
C GLU A 82 64.08 29.38 -6.10
N VAL A 83 64.79 30.51 -5.93
CA VAL A 83 64.33 31.65 -5.11
C VAL A 83 63.11 32.33 -5.73
N ALA A 84 63.11 32.53 -7.05
CA ALA A 84 61.97 33.11 -7.77
C ALA A 84 60.73 32.20 -7.73
N GLU A 85 60.90 30.88 -7.63
CA GLU A 85 59.79 29.95 -7.43
C GLU A 85 59.19 30.03 -6.02
N VAL A 86 59.99 30.31 -4.99
CA VAL A 86 59.46 30.58 -3.64
C VAL A 86 58.56 31.82 -3.65
N ASP A 87 58.99 32.90 -4.30
CA ASP A 87 58.20 34.14 -4.40
C ASP A 87 56.87 33.93 -5.13
N LYS A 88 56.84 33.08 -6.16
CA LYS A 88 55.60 32.69 -6.86
C LYS A 88 54.68 31.84 -5.99
N ARG A 89 55.21 31.04 -5.07
CA ARG A 89 54.40 30.15 -4.22
C ARG A 89 53.79 30.84 -3.02
N LEU A 90 54.46 31.85 -2.43
CA LEU A 90 53.97 32.54 -1.23
C LEU A 90 52.52 33.08 -1.38
N PRO A 91 52.11 33.70 -2.51
CA PRO A 91 50.72 34.08 -2.75
C PRO A 91 49.74 32.91 -2.74
N LEU A 92 50.13 31.74 -3.27
CA LEU A 92 49.30 30.54 -3.28
C LEU A 92 49.06 30.04 -1.85
N VAL A 93 50.11 29.97 -1.02
CA VAL A 93 49.98 29.57 0.39
C VAL A 93 49.09 30.55 1.16
N ARG A 94 49.20 31.86 0.90
CA ARG A 94 48.30 32.86 1.51
C ARG A 94 46.84 32.67 1.08
N ALA A 95 46.59 32.33 -0.19
CA ALA A 95 45.25 32.01 -0.67
C ALA A 95 44.69 30.73 -0.01
N GLU A 96 45.53 29.71 0.19
CA GLU A 96 45.17 28.47 0.87
C GLU A 96 44.82 28.72 2.35
N ILE A 97 45.57 29.59 3.05
CA ILE A 97 45.24 30.03 4.41
C ILE A 97 43.87 30.71 4.45
N ALA A 98 43.58 31.62 3.52
CA ALA A 98 42.28 32.29 3.44
C ALA A 98 41.14 31.28 3.20
N ARG A 99 41.38 30.27 2.35
CA ARG A 99 40.41 29.20 2.08
C ARG A 99 40.16 28.33 3.31
N ILE A 100 41.19 28.00 4.09
CA ILE A 100 41.04 27.27 5.36
C ILE A 100 40.15 28.06 6.33
N GLU A 101 40.35 29.38 6.45
CA GLU A 101 39.52 30.23 7.32
C GLU A 101 38.05 30.25 6.87
N GLU A 102 37.80 30.31 5.56
CA GLU A 102 36.46 30.26 5.00
C GLU A 102 35.75 28.92 5.29
N ILE A 103 36.44 27.80 5.05
CA ILE A 103 35.88 26.47 5.34
C ILE A 103 35.62 26.33 6.84
N TRP A 104 36.55 26.79 7.69
CA TRP A 104 36.40 26.74 9.14
C TRP A 104 35.20 27.56 9.65
N LYS A 105 35.00 28.76 9.09
CA LYS A 105 33.85 29.60 9.42
C LYS A 105 32.53 28.93 9.02
N SER A 106 32.48 28.26 7.86
CA SER A 106 31.32 27.48 7.44
C SER A 106 31.05 26.28 8.35
N PHE A 107 32.12 25.58 8.77
CA PHE A 107 32.02 24.40 9.63
C PHE A 107 31.57 24.75 11.04
N SER A 108 32.27 25.68 11.70
CA SER A 108 32.03 26.07 13.10
C SER A 108 30.66 26.70 13.34
N GLY A 109 30.10 27.43 12.36
CA GLY A 109 28.75 27.98 12.43
C GLY A 109 27.62 26.92 12.42
N SER A 110 27.96 25.65 12.16
CA SER A 110 27.01 24.55 11.95
C SER A 110 27.14 23.42 12.98
N VAL A 111 27.95 23.58 14.04
CA VAL A 111 28.19 22.55 15.06
C VAL A 111 27.09 22.57 16.12
N ILE A 112 26.43 21.42 16.34
CA ILE A 112 25.20 21.34 17.16
C ILE A 112 25.41 20.55 18.48
N THR A 113 26.39 19.65 18.54
CA THR A 113 26.59 18.78 19.72
C THR A 113 27.58 19.38 20.73
N PRO A 114 27.36 19.23 22.05
CA PRO A 114 28.30 19.73 23.07
C PRO A 114 29.73 19.19 22.92
N GLU A 115 29.87 17.90 22.59
CA GLU A 115 31.17 17.28 22.34
C GLU A 115 31.83 17.83 21.06
N GLY A 116 31.06 17.92 19.97
CA GLY A 116 31.54 18.53 18.72
C GLY A 116 31.97 19.98 18.89
N GLN A 117 31.28 20.76 19.75
CA GLN A 117 31.65 22.13 20.05
C GLN A 117 33.00 22.19 20.78
N LYS A 118 33.19 21.36 21.82
CA LYS A 118 34.45 21.27 22.55
C LYS A 118 35.62 20.85 21.64
N LEU A 119 35.40 19.87 20.77
CA LEU A 119 36.40 19.44 19.79
C LEU A 119 36.72 20.55 18.78
N SER A 120 35.70 21.33 18.38
CA SER A 120 35.86 22.46 17.47
C SER A 120 36.67 23.59 18.10
N GLU A 121 36.43 23.91 19.37
CA GLU A 121 37.21 24.90 20.13
C GLU A 121 38.68 24.45 20.26
N THR A 122 38.89 23.17 20.58
CA THR A 122 40.24 22.57 20.68
C THR A 122 40.99 22.66 19.35
N PHE A 123 40.32 22.38 18.23
CA PHE A 123 40.89 22.51 16.91
C PHE A 123 41.19 23.98 16.54
N ASP A 124 40.26 24.92 16.83
CA ASP A 124 40.48 26.34 16.51
C ASP A 124 41.68 26.90 17.28
N GLU A 125 41.82 26.56 18.56
CA GLU A 125 42.98 26.94 19.36
C GLU A 125 44.28 26.38 18.77
N ALA A 126 44.32 25.07 18.47
CA ALA A 126 45.49 24.43 17.88
C ALA A 126 45.85 25.04 16.50
N ARG A 127 44.86 25.34 15.67
CA ARG A 127 45.03 25.97 14.35
C ARG A 127 45.57 27.39 14.46
N ARG A 128 45.01 28.21 15.34
CA ARG A 128 45.50 29.58 15.58
C ARG A 128 46.92 29.57 16.15
N ARG A 129 47.22 28.62 17.05
CA ARG A 129 48.56 28.44 17.62
C ARG A 129 49.56 28.07 16.52
N TYR A 130 49.27 27.07 15.69
CA TYR A 130 50.09 26.70 14.53
C TYR A 130 50.31 27.86 13.56
N GLY A 131 49.28 28.66 13.30
CA GLY A 131 49.39 29.88 12.50
C GLY A 131 50.34 30.90 13.12
N ARG A 132 50.14 31.26 14.39
CA ARG A 132 50.87 32.32 15.09
C ARG A 132 52.33 31.96 15.39
N GLU A 133 52.60 30.72 15.80
CA GLU A 133 53.91 30.28 16.28
C GLU A 133 54.75 29.60 15.17
N GLY A 134 54.11 29.06 14.12
CA GLY A 134 54.80 28.32 13.05
C GLY A 134 54.63 28.96 11.68
N LEU A 135 53.45 28.82 11.08
CA LEU A 135 53.22 29.09 9.66
C LEU A 135 53.43 30.57 9.28
N VAL A 136 52.88 31.53 10.04
CA VAL A 136 53.00 32.96 9.71
C VAL A 136 54.45 33.46 9.85
N PRO A 137 55.18 33.17 10.93
CA PRO A 137 56.61 33.49 11.03
C PRO A 137 57.46 32.85 9.91
N ALA A 138 57.21 31.58 9.57
CA ALA A 138 57.93 30.89 8.49
C ALA A 138 57.69 31.58 7.13
N LEU A 139 56.45 31.97 6.82
CA LEU A 139 56.14 32.72 5.60
C LEU A 139 56.76 34.11 5.57
N ALA A 140 56.88 34.78 6.73
CA ALA A 140 57.55 36.08 6.84
C ALA A 140 59.06 35.95 6.55
N ALA A 141 59.72 34.93 7.14
CA ALA A 141 61.13 34.62 6.87
C ALA A 141 61.36 34.29 5.39
N LEU A 142 60.52 33.43 4.80
CA LEU A 142 60.58 33.11 3.36
C LEU A 142 60.35 34.35 2.48
N SER A 143 59.45 35.27 2.85
CA SER A 143 59.20 36.51 2.11
C SER A 143 60.39 37.49 2.19
N ALA A 144 61.21 37.38 3.24
CA ALA A 144 62.44 38.14 3.42
C ALA A 144 63.68 37.40 2.89
N HIS A 145 63.49 36.25 2.21
CA HIS A 145 64.53 35.35 1.73
C HIS A 145 65.48 34.84 2.83
N ASP A 146 65.03 34.84 4.09
CA ASP A 146 65.74 34.25 5.23
C ASP A 146 65.40 32.76 5.36
N PHE A 147 65.98 31.96 4.47
CA PHE A 147 65.75 30.51 4.41
C PHE A 147 66.27 29.77 5.64
N GLN A 148 67.31 30.31 6.31
CA GLN A 148 67.84 29.72 7.53
C GLN A 148 66.81 29.84 8.66
N GLN A 149 66.30 31.05 8.91
CA GLN A 149 65.28 31.28 9.93
C GLN A 149 64.00 30.50 9.61
N ALA A 150 63.57 30.46 8.34
CA ALA A 150 62.43 29.65 7.91
C ALA A 150 62.63 28.15 8.22
N GLY A 151 63.83 27.63 7.99
CA GLY A 151 64.20 26.25 8.30
C GLY A 151 64.19 25.94 9.80
N GLU A 152 64.71 26.85 10.64
CA GLU A 152 64.67 26.74 12.09
C GLU A 152 63.22 26.72 12.62
N ILE A 153 62.36 27.61 12.10
CA ILE A 153 60.94 27.65 12.45
C ILE A 153 60.23 26.36 12.02
N PHE A 154 60.52 25.88 10.81
CA PHE A 154 59.94 24.66 10.26
C PHE A 154 60.29 23.43 11.11
N GLN A 155 61.55 23.27 11.50
CA GLN A 155 62.02 22.11 12.27
C GLN A 155 61.63 22.19 13.75
N GLY A 156 61.44 23.39 14.30
CA GLY A 156 61.04 23.62 15.69
C GLY A 156 59.54 23.96 15.83
N PRO A 157 59.17 25.23 16.11
CA PRO A 157 57.81 25.63 16.46
C PRO A 157 56.71 25.12 15.52
N MET A 158 56.94 25.14 14.21
CA MET A 158 55.94 24.70 13.23
C MET A 158 55.69 23.18 13.30
N ARG A 159 56.74 22.38 13.50
CA ARG A 159 56.62 20.93 13.69
C ARG A 159 55.94 20.60 15.02
N GLU A 160 56.33 21.27 16.09
CA GLU A 160 55.77 21.06 17.43
C GLU A 160 54.28 21.39 17.50
N THR A 161 53.85 22.49 16.87
CA THR A 161 52.45 22.91 16.84
C THR A 161 51.59 22.14 15.83
N PHE A 162 52.19 21.51 14.83
CA PHE A 162 51.45 20.68 13.86
C PHE A 162 50.96 19.36 14.48
N VAL A 163 51.70 18.76 15.41
CA VAL A 163 51.30 17.49 16.08
C VAL A 163 49.93 17.61 16.79
N PRO A 164 49.70 18.57 17.71
CA PRO A 164 48.41 18.74 18.35
C PRO A 164 47.32 19.20 17.37
N LEU A 165 47.64 19.98 16.33
CA LEU A 165 46.70 20.35 15.28
C LEU A 165 46.21 19.13 14.48
N ARG A 166 47.12 18.22 14.12
CA ARG A 166 46.77 16.96 13.46
C ARG A 166 45.88 16.10 14.36
N ALA A 167 46.22 15.98 15.64
CA ALA A 167 45.44 15.21 16.58
C ALA A 167 44.01 15.78 16.77
N SER A 168 43.86 17.11 16.78
CA SER A 168 42.55 17.75 16.97
C SER A 168 41.63 17.63 15.74
N VAL A 169 42.16 17.71 14.51
CA VAL A 169 41.35 17.47 13.31
C VAL A 169 40.96 16.01 13.15
N GLU A 170 41.86 15.08 13.48
CA GLU A 170 41.56 13.63 13.49
C GLU A 170 40.43 13.32 14.49
N ALA A 171 40.48 13.91 15.70
CA ALA A 171 39.41 13.75 16.70
C ALA A 171 38.06 14.28 16.19
N LEU A 172 38.04 15.41 15.47
CA LEU A 172 36.84 15.94 14.83
C LEU A 172 36.30 15.00 13.73
N ILE A 173 37.18 14.46 12.88
CA ILE A 173 36.80 13.51 11.83
C ILE A 173 36.22 12.24 12.45
N GLN A 174 36.87 11.68 13.48
CA GLN A 174 36.40 10.49 14.19
C GLN A 174 35.04 10.72 14.86
N HIS A 175 34.84 11.88 15.49
CA HIS A 175 33.54 12.27 16.05
C HIS A 175 32.46 12.33 14.96
N GLN A 176 32.77 12.97 13.82
CA GLN A 176 31.83 13.08 12.71
C GLN A 176 31.50 11.69 12.11
N GLN A 177 32.48 10.78 12.02
CA GLN A 177 32.27 9.39 11.59
C GLN A 177 31.39 8.61 12.58
N ALA A 178 31.65 8.71 13.88
CA ALA A 178 30.87 8.03 14.92
C ALA A 178 29.40 8.49 14.89
N MET A 179 29.18 9.80 14.84
CA MET A 179 27.85 10.37 14.70
C MET A 179 27.17 9.93 13.40
N THR A 180 27.92 9.81 12.29
CA THR A 180 27.35 9.37 10.99
C THR A 180 26.91 7.92 11.02
N LYS A 181 27.71 7.07 11.67
CA LYS A 181 27.34 5.67 11.91
C LYS A 181 26.08 5.56 12.76
N GLN A 182 25.97 6.33 13.83
CA GLN A 182 24.79 6.34 14.70
C GLN A 182 23.51 6.75 13.96
N ASP A 183 23.58 7.79 13.13
CA ASP A 183 22.43 8.22 12.33
C ASP A 183 22.05 7.19 11.27
N TYR A 184 23.04 6.54 10.65
CA TYR A 184 22.79 5.44 9.73
C TYR A 184 22.06 4.28 10.43
N GLU A 185 22.53 3.85 11.60
CA GLU A 185 21.89 2.78 12.38
C GLU A 185 20.47 3.17 12.81
N THR A 186 20.27 4.42 13.22
CA THR A 186 18.96 4.97 13.56
C THR A 186 18.03 4.97 12.35
N ALA A 187 18.47 5.48 11.20
CA ALA A 187 17.70 5.49 9.95
C ALA A 187 17.33 4.07 9.51
N MET A 188 18.24 3.11 9.63
CA MET A 188 17.98 1.69 9.34
C MET A 188 16.92 1.09 10.28
N SER A 189 16.96 1.41 11.57
CA SER A 189 15.96 0.94 12.54
C SER A 189 14.57 1.52 12.29
N VAL A 190 14.51 2.81 11.95
CA VAL A 190 13.26 3.51 11.58
C VAL A 190 12.70 2.93 10.29
N TYR A 191 13.56 2.73 9.27
CA TYR A 191 13.18 2.07 8.02
C TYR A 191 12.60 0.67 8.27
N ALA A 192 13.27 -0.16 9.07
CA ALA A 192 12.80 -1.51 9.39
C ALA A 192 11.42 -1.49 10.08
N SER A 193 11.22 -0.54 11.00
CA SER A 193 9.96 -0.37 11.74
C SER A 193 8.82 0.09 10.82
N ILE A 194 9.06 1.07 9.96
CA ILE A 194 8.10 1.54 8.95
C ILE A 194 7.75 0.41 7.99
N ARG A 195 8.76 -0.32 7.49
CA ARG A 195 8.55 -1.46 6.59
C ARG A 195 7.69 -2.54 7.25
N ALA A 196 7.98 -2.90 8.50
CA ALA A 196 7.20 -3.88 9.25
C ALA A 196 5.75 -3.42 9.45
N ALA A 197 5.52 -2.14 9.78
CA ALA A 197 4.19 -1.56 9.92
C ALA A 197 3.39 -1.58 8.61
N VAL A 198 4.02 -1.22 7.48
CA VAL A 198 3.39 -1.28 6.15
C VAL A 198 3.05 -2.71 5.76
N VAL A 199 3.97 -3.67 5.95
CA VAL A 199 3.71 -5.09 5.67
C VAL A 199 2.56 -5.62 6.54
N ALA A 200 2.55 -5.30 7.83
CA ALA A 200 1.46 -5.67 8.73
C ALA A 200 0.12 -5.06 8.29
N ALA A 201 0.10 -3.79 7.87
CA ALA A 201 -1.09 -3.12 7.37
C ALA A 201 -1.61 -3.75 6.06
N VAL A 202 -0.73 -4.15 5.15
CA VAL A 202 -1.10 -4.87 3.91
C VAL A 202 -1.70 -6.23 4.25
N ILE A 203 -1.07 -7.02 5.12
CA ILE A 203 -1.59 -8.33 5.55
C ILE A 203 -2.96 -8.17 6.22
N ALA A 204 -3.10 -7.20 7.12
CA ALA A 204 -4.38 -6.90 7.76
C ALA A 204 -5.45 -6.48 6.74
N GLY A 205 -5.09 -5.64 5.76
CA GLY A 205 -5.99 -5.23 4.67
C GLY A 205 -6.46 -6.41 3.83
N ILE A 206 -5.56 -7.34 3.48
CA ILE A 206 -5.90 -8.58 2.77
C ILE A 206 -6.84 -9.45 3.61
N ALA A 207 -6.56 -9.62 4.91
CA ALA A 207 -7.41 -10.40 5.81
C ALA A 207 -8.82 -9.80 5.92
N VAL A 208 -8.93 -8.47 6.01
CA VAL A 208 -10.21 -7.75 6.01
C VAL A 208 -10.93 -7.93 4.67
N ALA A 209 -10.24 -7.80 3.55
CA ALA A 209 -10.82 -8.02 2.22
C ALA A 209 -11.38 -9.44 2.07
N PHE A 210 -10.63 -10.45 2.54
CA PHE A 210 -11.06 -11.83 2.51
C PHE A 210 -12.28 -12.09 3.41
N ALA A 211 -12.28 -11.53 4.63
CA ALA A 211 -13.41 -11.65 5.56
C ALA A 211 -14.67 -10.97 5.00
N LEU A 212 -14.55 -9.78 4.42
CA LEU A 212 -15.66 -9.07 3.77
C LEU A 212 -16.18 -9.83 2.54
N GLY A 213 -15.29 -10.38 1.71
CA GLY A 213 -15.64 -11.22 0.56
C GLY A 213 -16.39 -12.47 0.97
N PHE A 214 -15.89 -13.19 1.99
CA PHE A 214 -16.57 -14.36 2.54
C PHE A 214 -17.96 -14.02 3.10
N PHE A 215 -18.07 -12.89 3.82
CA PHE A 215 -19.36 -12.42 4.32
C PHE A 215 -20.33 -12.07 3.19
N MET A 216 -19.87 -11.39 2.14
CA MET A 216 -20.69 -11.07 0.96
C MET A 216 -21.18 -12.31 0.23
N ILE A 217 -20.32 -13.31 0.01
CA ILE A 217 -20.70 -14.58 -0.62
C ILE A 217 -21.83 -15.24 0.17
N ARG A 218 -21.69 -15.31 1.51
CA ARG A 218 -22.72 -15.92 2.36
C ARG A 218 -24.01 -15.10 2.41
N ALA A 219 -23.92 -13.78 2.31
CA ALA A 219 -25.06 -12.87 2.47
C ALA A 219 -25.81 -12.55 1.18
N ILE A 220 -25.19 -12.74 0.01
CA ILE A 220 -25.76 -12.43 -1.31
C ILE A 220 -25.86 -13.69 -2.17
N VAL A 221 -24.75 -14.37 -2.43
CA VAL A 221 -24.69 -15.49 -3.38
C VAL A 221 -25.56 -16.65 -2.92
N ARG A 222 -25.45 -17.07 -1.65
CA ARG A 222 -26.24 -18.21 -1.14
C ARG A 222 -27.77 -18.01 -1.25
N PRO A 223 -28.36 -16.89 -0.81
CA PRO A 223 -29.79 -16.67 -1.00
C PRO A 223 -30.22 -16.53 -2.47
N LEU A 224 -29.34 -16.02 -3.34
CA LEU A 224 -29.60 -15.97 -4.78
C LEU A 224 -29.65 -17.38 -5.37
N ASP A 225 -28.72 -18.26 -4.99
CA ASP A 225 -28.76 -19.68 -5.39
C ASP A 225 -30.04 -20.37 -4.90
N GLU A 226 -30.52 -20.03 -3.70
CA GLU A 226 -31.79 -20.54 -3.18
C GLU A 226 -32.98 -20.03 -4.01
N ALA A 227 -33.00 -18.75 -4.38
CA ALA A 227 -34.03 -18.19 -5.26
C ALA A 227 -34.04 -18.87 -6.63
N VAL A 228 -32.87 -19.13 -7.22
CA VAL A 228 -32.73 -19.86 -8.49
C VAL A 228 -33.29 -21.27 -8.35
N ARG A 229 -32.93 -22.00 -7.28
CA ARG A 229 -33.47 -23.35 -7.03
C ARG A 229 -34.99 -23.38 -6.90
N VAL A 230 -35.59 -22.40 -6.23
CA VAL A 230 -37.05 -22.28 -6.12
C VAL A 230 -37.67 -22.02 -7.49
N ALA A 231 -37.09 -21.12 -8.29
CA ALA A 231 -37.57 -20.83 -9.63
C ALA A 231 -37.50 -22.06 -10.55
N ASP A 232 -36.40 -22.82 -10.51
CA ASP A 232 -36.24 -24.06 -11.27
C ASP A 232 -37.28 -25.13 -10.87
N ALA A 233 -37.56 -25.27 -9.57
CA ALA A 233 -38.59 -26.19 -9.09
C ALA A 233 -39.99 -25.79 -9.58
N VAL A 234 -40.33 -24.50 -9.52
CA VAL A 234 -41.60 -23.98 -10.06
C VAL A 234 -41.68 -24.22 -11.58
N ALA A 235 -40.60 -23.99 -12.32
CA ALA A 235 -40.55 -24.26 -13.76
C ALA A 235 -40.73 -25.75 -14.10
N ALA A 236 -40.27 -26.65 -13.22
CA ALA A 236 -40.51 -28.09 -13.31
C ALA A 236 -41.91 -28.53 -12.82
N GLY A 237 -42.73 -27.61 -12.33
CA GLY A 237 -44.08 -27.89 -11.81
C GLY A 237 -44.11 -28.36 -10.35
N ASP A 238 -42.98 -28.35 -9.64
CA ASP A 238 -42.92 -28.65 -8.21
C ASP A 238 -43.20 -27.39 -7.38
N LEU A 239 -44.45 -27.28 -6.93
CA LEU A 239 -44.95 -26.18 -6.09
C LEU A 239 -44.89 -26.50 -4.57
N THR A 240 -44.17 -27.56 -4.17
CA THR A 240 -44.09 -27.97 -2.76
C THR A 240 -42.93 -27.34 -1.99
N GLN A 241 -42.09 -26.56 -2.66
CA GLN A 241 -40.91 -25.92 -2.08
C GLN A 241 -41.27 -24.87 -1.02
N ASN A 242 -40.60 -24.93 0.14
CA ASN A 242 -40.76 -23.94 1.22
C ASN A 242 -39.79 -22.78 1.01
N VAL A 243 -40.32 -21.58 0.72
CA VAL A 243 -39.54 -20.37 0.45
C VAL A 243 -39.35 -19.58 1.74
N ASN A 244 -38.14 -19.59 2.32
CA ASN A 244 -37.87 -18.88 3.56
C ASN A 244 -37.39 -17.44 3.31
N ALA A 245 -38.29 -16.47 3.46
CA ALA A 245 -37.97 -15.06 3.28
C ALA A 245 -37.66 -14.31 4.60
N SER A 246 -36.56 -14.70 5.27
CA SER A 246 -36.20 -14.18 6.61
C SER A 246 -35.50 -12.80 6.63
N SER A 247 -35.12 -12.25 5.47
CA SER A 247 -34.41 -10.97 5.36
C SER A 247 -35.34 -9.80 5.03
N ASN A 248 -34.94 -8.58 5.39
CA ASN A 248 -35.67 -7.33 5.07
C ASN A 248 -35.00 -6.49 3.96
N ASP A 249 -33.93 -7.00 3.34
CA ASP A 249 -33.24 -6.38 2.20
C ASP A 249 -33.88 -6.75 0.84
N GLU A 250 -33.23 -6.37 -0.27
CA GLU A 250 -33.68 -6.69 -1.62
C GLU A 250 -33.82 -8.20 -1.86
N ILE A 251 -32.95 -9.02 -1.28
CA ILE A 251 -33.04 -10.49 -1.36
C ILE A 251 -34.29 -10.97 -0.62
N GLY A 252 -34.56 -10.45 0.57
CA GLY A 252 -35.78 -10.78 1.31
C GLY A 252 -37.05 -10.40 0.55
N ARG A 253 -37.05 -9.25 -0.14
CA ARG A 253 -38.15 -8.85 -1.03
C ARG A 253 -38.30 -9.80 -2.22
N LEU A 254 -37.20 -10.22 -2.85
CA LEU A 254 -37.22 -11.21 -3.94
C LEU A 254 -37.80 -12.54 -3.46
N MET A 255 -37.34 -13.06 -2.32
CA MET A 255 -37.82 -14.32 -1.77
C MET A 255 -39.30 -14.27 -1.41
N ARG A 256 -39.80 -13.16 -0.83
CA ARG A 256 -41.25 -12.97 -0.60
C ARG A 256 -42.04 -12.96 -1.90
N ALA A 257 -41.54 -12.32 -2.95
CA ALA A 257 -42.21 -12.31 -4.25
C ALA A 257 -42.26 -13.71 -4.88
N MET A 258 -41.18 -14.49 -4.76
CA MET A 258 -41.15 -15.90 -5.19
C MET A 258 -42.13 -16.77 -4.40
N GLN A 259 -42.23 -16.56 -3.09
CA GLN A 259 -43.20 -17.25 -2.24
C GLN A 259 -44.64 -16.97 -2.71
N HIS A 260 -45.01 -15.70 -2.89
CA HIS A 260 -46.34 -15.33 -3.37
C HIS A 260 -46.66 -15.89 -4.76
N MET A 261 -45.67 -15.94 -5.66
CA MET A 261 -45.82 -16.55 -6.98
C MET A 261 -46.13 -18.05 -6.88
N ASN A 262 -45.39 -18.78 -6.05
CA ASN A 262 -45.61 -20.22 -5.81
C ASN A 262 -46.99 -20.48 -5.20
N GLU A 263 -47.38 -19.73 -4.16
CA GLU A 263 -48.70 -19.83 -3.53
C GLU A 263 -49.84 -19.59 -4.53
N SER A 264 -49.72 -18.57 -5.37
CA SER A 264 -50.74 -18.22 -6.39
C SER A 264 -50.85 -19.28 -7.50
N LEU A 265 -49.72 -19.83 -7.95
CA LEU A 265 -49.72 -20.94 -8.92
C LEU A 265 -50.34 -22.21 -8.30
N SER A 266 -49.99 -22.53 -7.05
CA SER A 266 -50.54 -23.69 -6.32
C SER A 266 -52.05 -23.58 -6.14
N GLU A 267 -52.55 -22.39 -5.82
CA GLU A 267 -53.98 -22.13 -5.73
C GLU A 267 -54.66 -22.26 -7.11
N THR A 268 -54.04 -21.74 -8.17
CA THR A 268 -54.58 -21.84 -9.54
C THR A 268 -54.69 -23.31 -9.97
N ILE A 269 -53.65 -24.13 -9.75
CA ILE A 269 -53.67 -25.56 -10.05
C ILE A 269 -54.73 -26.29 -9.21
N ARG A 270 -54.89 -25.96 -7.93
CA ARG A 270 -55.96 -26.50 -7.08
C ARG A 270 -57.34 -26.19 -7.65
N ARG A 271 -57.60 -24.94 -8.05
CA ARG A 271 -58.87 -24.53 -8.67
C ARG A 271 -59.14 -25.27 -9.98
N VAL A 272 -58.12 -25.44 -10.84
CA VAL A 272 -58.24 -26.23 -12.07
C VAL A 272 -58.59 -27.68 -11.76
N ARG A 273 -57.92 -28.31 -10.79
CA ARG A 273 -58.21 -29.69 -10.38
C ARG A 273 -59.64 -29.86 -9.87
N THR A 274 -60.11 -28.98 -8.99
CA THR A 274 -61.50 -29.00 -8.51
C THR A 274 -62.49 -28.82 -9.66
N GLY A 275 -62.19 -27.95 -10.62
CA GLY A 275 -62.99 -27.79 -11.84
C GLY A 275 -63.04 -29.06 -12.70
N THR A 276 -61.90 -29.74 -12.89
CA THR A 276 -61.85 -31.00 -13.63
C THR A 276 -62.56 -32.15 -12.91
N ASP A 277 -62.48 -32.21 -11.58
CA ASP A 277 -63.22 -33.21 -10.79
C ASP A 277 -64.73 -33.01 -10.94
N ALA A 278 -65.20 -31.76 -10.90
CA ALA A 278 -66.61 -31.43 -11.16
C ALA A 278 -67.06 -31.80 -12.58
N ILE A 279 -66.22 -31.53 -13.60
CA ILE A 279 -66.48 -31.95 -14.98
C ILE A 279 -66.53 -33.48 -15.09
N SER A 280 -65.64 -34.21 -14.40
CA SER A 280 -65.62 -35.67 -14.39
C SER A 280 -66.90 -36.26 -13.78
N VAL A 281 -67.37 -35.70 -12.66
CA VAL A 281 -68.64 -36.10 -12.03
C VAL A 281 -69.81 -35.83 -12.98
N ALA A 282 -69.92 -34.63 -13.53
CA ALA A 282 -70.99 -34.28 -14.48
C ALA A 282 -70.95 -35.16 -15.74
N SER A 283 -69.77 -35.51 -16.24
CA SER A 283 -69.61 -36.42 -17.38
C SER A 283 -70.09 -37.83 -17.06
N SER A 284 -69.84 -38.32 -15.83
CA SER A 284 -70.34 -39.63 -15.36
C SER A 284 -71.87 -39.64 -15.21
N GLU A 285 -72.45 -38.55 -14.72
CA GLU A 285 -73.90 -38.39 -14.63
C GLU A 285 -74.54 -38.36 -16.03
N ILE A 286 -73.95 -37.61 -16.98
CA ILE A 286 -74.40 -37.58 -18.38
C ILE A 286 -74.31 -38.97 -19.01
N ALA A 287 -73.21 -39.70 -18.82
CA ALA A 287 -73.04 -41.05 -19.36
C ALA A 287 -74.11 -42.01 -18.81
N THR A 288 -74.38 -41.94 -17.51
CA THR A 288 -75.42 -42.73 -16.84
C THR A 288 -76.81 -42.37 -17.38
N GLY A 289 -77.10 -41.06 -17.52
CA GLY A 289 -78.36 -40.57 -18.10
C GLY A 289 -78.55 -41.00 -19.56
N ASN A 290 -77.49 -41.00 -20.37
CA ASN A 290 -77.54 -41.50 -21.74
C ASN A 290 -77.79 -43.00 -21.80
N ALA A 291 -77.22 -43.79 -20.88
CA ALA A 291 -77.46 -45.23 -20.81
C ALA A 291 -78.93 -45.54 -20.46
N ASP A 292 -79.50 -44.85 -19.47
CA ASP A 292 -80.92 -44.96 -19.13
C ASP A 292 -81.82 -44.59 -20.31
N LEU A 293 -81.52 -43.47 -20.98
CA LEU A 293 -82.27 -43.02 -22.15
C LEU A 293 -82.19 -44.02 -23.31
N SER A 294 -81.00 -44.58 -23.58
CA SER A 294 -80.80 -45.61 -24.59
C SER A 294 -81.61 -46.86 -24.27
N SER A 295 -81.57 -47.35 -23.03
CA SER A 295 -82.35 -48.51 -22.58
C SER A 295 -83.86 -48.28 -22.72
N ARG A 296 -84.35 -47.09 -22.35
CA ARG A 296 -85.76 -46.72 -22.53
C ARG A 296 -86.15 -46.63 -24.01
N THR A 297 -85.26 -46.13 -24.85
CA THR A 297 -85.48 -46.03 -26.30
C THR A 297 -85.51 -47.42 -26.94
N GLU A 298 -84.63 -48.34 -26.53
CA GLU A 298 -84.66 -49.76 -26.95
C GLU A 298 -85.95 -50.45 -26.50
N SER A 299 -86.36 -50.26 -25.24
CA SER A 299 -87.63 -50.82 -24.74
C SER A 299 -88.83 -50.27 -25.51
N GLN A 300 -88.84 -48.97 -25.80
CA GLN A 300 -89.92 -48.34 -26.57
C GLN A 300 -89.93 -48.81 -28.03
N ALA A 301 -88.76 -48.97 -28.65
CA ALA A 301 -88.63 -49.54 -29.99
C ALA A 301 -89.15 -50.99 -30.02
N SER A 302 -88.80 -51.81 -29.02
CA SER A 302 -89.30 -53.18 -28.90
C SER A 302 -90.81 -53.24 -28.70
N SER A 303 -91.41 -52.38 -27.86
CA SER A 303 -92.87 -52.30 -27.72
C SER A 303 -93.56 -51.84 -29.01
N LEU A 304 -92.94 -50.94 -29.77
CA LEU A 304 -93.44 -50.54 -31.09
C LEU A 304 -93.37 -51.69 -32.10
N GLU A 305 -92.32 -52.50 -32.06
CA GLU A 305 -92.13 -53.69 -32.89
C GLU A 305 -93.15 -54.78 -32.53
N GLU A 306 -93.39 -55.02 -31.23
CA GLU A 306 -94.44 -55.94 -30.76
C GLU A 306 -95.85 -55.45 -31.15
N THR A 307 -96.10 -54.14 -31.07
CA THR A 307 -97.35 -53.54 -31.55
C THR A 307 -97.50 -53.71 -33.07
N ALA A 308 -96.43 -53.48 -33.83
CA ALA A 308 -96.42 -53.67 -35.27
C ALA A 308 -96.65 -55.14 -35.66
N SER A 309 -95.99 -56.09 -35.00
CA SER A 309 -96.17 -57.53 -35.18
C SER A 309 -97.59 -57.97 -34.80
N SER A 310 -98.13 -57.48 -33.68
CA SER A 310 -99.52 -57.75 -33.28
C SER A 310 -100.52 -57.19 -34.28
N MET A 311 -100.23 -56.02 -34.85
CA MET A 311 -101.03 -55.42 -35.93
C MET A 311 -100.92 -56.23 -37.23
N GLU A 312 -99.74 -56.76 -37.58
CA GLU A 312 -99.58 -57.69 -38.72
C GLU A 312 -100.34 -59.01 -38.50
N GLU A 313 -100.27 -59.59 -37.31
CA GLU A 313 -100.97 -60.83 -36.96
C GLU A 313 -102.50 -60.64 -36.94
N LEU A 314 -102.99 -59.52 -36.38
CA LEU A 314 -104.40 -59.14 -36.47
C LEU A 314 -104.82 -58.91 -37.93
N THR A 315 -104.01 -58.20 -38.72
CA THR A 315 -104.30 -57.96 -40.14
C THR A 315 -104.32 -59.27 -40.92
N SER A 316 -103.40 -60.20 -40.63
CA SER A 316 -103.36 -61.56 -41.17
C SER A 316 -104.62 -62.35 -40.79
N THR A 317 -105.02 -62.32 -39.52
CA THR A 317 -106.21 -63.02 -39.00
C THR A 317 -107.51 -62.50 -39.63
N VAL A 318 -107.59 -61.19 -39.89
CA VAL A 318 -108.71 -60.56 -40.61
C VAL A 318 -108.69 -60.90 -42.11
N LYS A 319 -107.51 -61.17 -42.69
CA LYS A 319 -107.39 -61.61 -44.09
C LYS A 319 -107.70 -63.10 -44.29
N GLN A 320 -107.58 -63.91 -43.23
CA GLN A 320 -107.70 -65.37 -43.24
C GLN A 320 -109.09 -65.87 -42.79
N ASN A 321 -109.95 -64.97 -42.29
CA ASN A 321 -111.40 -65.18 -42.09
C ASN A 321 -112.21 -64.44 -43.16
#